data_AF-A0A8T5KM59-F1
#
_entry.id   AF-A0A8T5KM59-F1
#
_cell.length_a   1.000
_cell.length_b   1.000
_cell.length_c   1.000
_cell.angle_alpha   90.00
_cell.angle_beta   90.00
_cell.angle_gamma   90.00
#
_symmetry.space_group_name_H-M   'P 1'
#
loop_
_entity.id
_entity.type
_entity.pdbx_description
1 polymer ?
#
loop_
_entity_poly.entity_id
_entity_poly.type
_entity_poly.pdbx_seq_one_letter_code
_entity_poly.pdbx_strand_id
1 'polypeptide(L)'
;MWIDMGSIRRNLATIVGFSMVAFVIANVQFGMVAPQIIDGADTSKVDVLKMLEPHCAISEIESELAEGNDSFCLSDAGEWNGADLLLIAEGVFMVFVGKFKFPQQGKWAKRLRRLAFIGGCSLFCLAILDRLEILPRSVGSEGIADLIPLEVSPLFVQIAMAIIGAFMMRGPKYWEAEAVDLTNKRLESRRAVADKFRSKYGTIAKPLPELHGKQQRVARSPLMHRDSQLSMQRSKSSVKVRATCPYCEGAGCKSCNFSGTI
;
A
#
# COMPACT_ATOMS: atom_id res chain seq x y z
N MET A 1 10.13 -17.37 20.16
CA MET A 1 10.19 -16.40 19.06
C MET A 1 9.32 -16.94 17.94
N TRP A 2 8.06 -16.52 17.84
CA TRP A 2 7.14 -17.04 16.83
C TRP A 2 7.37 -16.28 15.53
N ILE A 3 8.02 -16.92 14.57
CA ILE A 3 8.21 -16.33 13.25
C ILE A 3 6.85 -16.37 12.55
N ASP A 4 6.27 -15.19 12.34
CA ASP A 4 4.99 -15.02 11.67
C ASP A 4 5.11 -15.56 10.23
N MET A 5 4.36 -16.60 9.89
CA MET A 5 4.46 -17.33 8.61
C MET A 5 4.21 -16.42 7.39
N GLY A 6 3.47 -15.33 7.60
CA GLY A 6 3.30 -14.27 6.60
C GLY A 6 4.54 -13.39 6.39
N SER A 7 5.43 -13.27 7.37
CA SER A 7 6.71 -12.55 7.26
C SER A 7 7.74 -13.37 6.46
N ILE A 8 7.83 -14.68 6.73
CA ILE A 8 8.73 -15.60 6.00
C ILE A 8 8.40 -15.61 4.51
N ARG A 9 7.11 -15.80 4.16
CA ARG A 9 6.66 -15.82 2.76
C ARG A 9 6.99 -14.53 2.01
N ARG A 10 6.85 -13.37 2.68
CA ARG A 10 7.17 -12.06 2.08
C ARG A 10 8.66 -11.86 1.87
N ASN A 11 9.47 -12.26 2.85
CA ASN A 11 10.93 -12.18 2.73
C ASN A 11 11.43 -13.13 1.64
N LEU A 12 10.89 -14.34 1.55
CA LEU A 12 11.20 -15.30 0.50
C LEU A 12 10.84 -14.74 -0.88
N ALA A 13 9.62 -14.23 -1.08
CA ALA A 13 9.21 -13.62 -2.34
C ALA A 13 10.08 -12.41 -2.72
N THR A 14 10.53 -11.63 -1.73
CA THR A 14 11.45 -10.51 -1.99
C THR A 14 12.82 -11.02 -2.44
N ILE A 15 13.36 -12.04 -1.78
CA ILE A 15 14.67 -12.62 -2.15
C ILE A 15 14.60 -13.21 -3.55
N VAL A 16 13.55 -13.98 -3.86
CA VAL A 16 13.34 -14.56 -5.19
C VAL A 16 13.18 -13.47 -6.25
N GLY A 17 12.39 -12.43 -5.98
CA GLY A 17 12.23 -11.31 -6.91
C GLY A 17 13.54 -10.57 -7.17
N PHE A 18 14.35 -10.31 -6.14
CA PHE A 18 15.67 -9.71 -6.31
C PHE A 18 16.63 -10.62 -7.09
N SER A 19 16.62 -11.94 -6.83
CA SER A 19 17.46 -12.87 -7.59
C SER A 19 17.07 -12.94 -9.05
N MET A 20 15.78 -12.88 -9.38
CA MET A 20 15.31 -12.83 -10.78
C MET A 20 15.83 -11.57 -11.49
N VAL A 21 15.66 -10.40 -10.86
CA VAL A 21 16.16 -9.14 -11.46
C VAL A 21 17.68 -9.17 -11.63
N ALA A 22 18.41 -9.64 -10.61
CA ALA A 22 19.87 -9.76 -10.68
C ALA A 22 20.31 -10.74 -11.78
N PHE A 23 19.61 -11.89 -11.91
CA PHE A 23 19.87 -12.86 -12.95
C PHE A 23 19.69 -12.27 -14.35
N VAL A 24 18.59 -11.56 -14.61
CA VAL A 24 18.36 -10.96 -15.93
C VAL A 24 19.41 -9.90 -16.25
N ILE A 25 19.78 -9.05 -15.27
CA ILE A 25 20.84 -8.06 -15.50
C ILE A 25 22.18 -8.77 -15.80
N ALA A 26 22.55 -9.80 -15.03
CA ALA A 26 23.79 -10.54 -15.25
C ALA A 26 23.81 -11.27 -16.62
N ASN A 27 22.66 -11.83 -17.02
CA ASN A 27 22.51 -12.55 -18.29
C ASN A 27 22.49 -11.60 -19.50
N VAL A 28 21.62 -10.60 -19.48
CA VAL A 28 21.35 -9.73 -20.64
C VAL A 28 22.42 -8.66 -20.78
N GLN A 29 22.75 -7.95 -19.69
CA GLN A 29 23.63 -6.77 -19.78
C GLN A 29 25.11 -7.15 -19.87
N PHE A 30 25.49 -8.27 -19.26
CA PHE A 30 26.89 -8.67 -19.15
C PHE A 30 27.21 -10.01 -19.82
N GLY A 31 26.21 -10.78 -20.27
CA GLY A 31 26.45 -12.09 -20.90
C GLY A 31 27.19 -13.08 -20.01
N MET A 32 27.13 -12.90 -18.68
CA MET A 32 27.95 -13.68 -17.73
C MET A 32 27.40 -15.07 -17.44
N VAL A 33 26.17 -15.34 -17.88
CA VAL A 33 25.45 -16.59 -17.55
C VAL A 33 25.80 -17.71 -18.53
N ALA A 34 25.90 -17.43 -19.83
CA ALA A 34 26.29 -18.43 -20.83
C ALA A 34 27.62 -19.14 -20.51
N PRO A 35 28.73 -18.43 -20.25
CA PRO A 35 30.03 -19.09 -20.00
C PRO A 35 30.11 -19.86 -18.67
N GLN A 36 29.11 -19.72 -17.77
CA GLN A 36 29.07 -20.47 -16.52
C GLN A 36 28.30 -21.79 -16.64
N ILE A 37 27.47 -21.93 -17.67
CA ILE A 37 26.53 -23.05 -17.82
C ILE A 37 26.87 -23.88 -19.07
N ILE A 38 27.47 -23.26 -20.09
CA ILE A 38 27.79 -23.86 -21.39
C ILE A 38 29.30 -23.79 -21.60
N ASP A 39 29.94 -24.94 -21.76
CA ASP A 39 31.36 -25.00 -22.05
C ASP A 39 31.65 -24.54 -23.49
N GLY A 40 32.55 -23.56 -23.64
CA GLY A 40 32.92 -23.00 -24.94
C GLY A 40 32.08 -21.81 -25.41
N ALA A 41 31.07 -21.38 -24.65
CA ALA A 41 30.32 -20.17 -24.95
C ALA A 41 31.10 -18.91 -24.56
N ASP A 42 31.17 -17.94 -25.48
CA ASP A 42 31.65 -16.59 -25.20
C ASP A 42 30.64 -15.80 -24.34
N THR A 43 31.02 -14.57 -23.92
CA THR A 43 30.13 -13.67 -23.16
C THR A 43 28.91 -13.29 -23.98
N SER A 44 27.88 -14.12 -23.87
CA SER A 44 26.67 -14.09 -24.67
C SER A 44 25.45 -14.24 -23.76
N LYS A 45 24.32 -13.72 -24.23
CA LYS A 45 23.04 -13.80 -23.54
C LYS A 45 22.41 -15.16 -23.81
N VAL A 46 21.96 -15.83 -22.76
CA VAL A 46 21.11 -17.03 -22.88
C VAL A 46 19.65 -16.61 -23.02
N ASP A 47 18.99 -16.97 -24.12
CA ASP A 47 17.54 -16.79 -24.25
C ASP A 47 16.81 -17.88 -23.44
N VAL A 48 16.39 -17.53 -22.23
CA VAL A 48 15.73 -18.46 -21.29
C VAL A 48 14.48 -19.13 -21.88
N LEU A 49 13.74 -18.40 -22.72
CA LEU A 49 12.54 -18.92 -23.36
C LEU A 49 12.86 -19.98 -24.43
N LYS A 50 13.94 -19.77 -25.19
CA LYS A 50 14.41 -20.70 -26.22
C LYS A 50 14.99 -21.96 -25.60
N MET A 51 15.60 -21.88 -24.41
CA MET A 51 16.07 -23.06 -23.67
C MET A 51 14.97 -24.06 -23.26
N LEU A 52 13.69 -23.68 -23.36
CA LEU A 52 12.58 -24.63 -23.18
C LEU A 52 12.35 -25.50 -24.41
N GLU A 53 12.94 -25.14 -25.55
CA GLU A 53 12.84 -25.88 -26.79
C GLU A 53 13.89 -27.01 -26.81
N PRO A 54 13.53 -28.21 -27.29
CA PRO A 54 14.39 -29.39 -27.18
C PRO A 54 15.70 -29.29 -27.99
N HIS A 55 15.76 -28.39 -28.97
CA HIS A 55 16.97 -28.12 -29.77
C HIS A 55 17.90 -27.09 -29.12
N CYS A 56 17.49 -26.46 -28.02
CA CYS A 56 18.32 -25.56 -27.22
C CYS A 56 18.76 -26.22 -25.90
N ALA A 57 18.90 -27.55 -25.90
CA ALA A 57 19.52 -28.26 -24.80
C ALA A 57 21.01 -27.90 -24.73
N ILE A 58 21.54 -27.76 -23.51
CA ILE A 58 22.94 -27.36 -23.28
C ILE A 58 23.93 -28.24 -24.06
N SER A 59 23.71 -29.56 -24.08
CA SER A 59 24.57 -30.50 -24.80
C SER A 59 24.58 -30.29 -26.33
N GLU A 60 23.46 -29.84 -26.89
CA GLU A 60 23.37 -29.57 -28.33
C GLU A 60 24.13 -28.28 -28.65
N ILE A 61 23.93 -27.24 -27.82
CA ILE A 61 24.62 -25.96 -27.95
C ILE A 61 26.14 -26.14 -27.83
N GLU A 62 26.61 -26.94 -26.87
CA GLU A 62 28.03 -27.26 -26.71
C GLU A 62 28.59 -27.99 -27.94
N SER A 63 27.80 -28.87 -28.57
CA SER A 63 28.20 -29.57 -29.78
C SER A 63 28.29 -28.62 -30.99
N GLU A 64 27.34 -27.70 -31.15
CA GLU A 64 27.35 -26.67 -32.20
C GLU A 64 28.55 -25.73 -32.05
N LEU A 65 28.84 -25.29 -30.81
CA LEU A 65 30.00 -24.47 -30.47
C LEU A 65 31.32 -25.21 -30.70
N ALA A 66 31.39 -26.51 -30.41
CA ALA A 66 32.57 -27.33 -30.66
C ALA A 66 32.86 -27.49 -32.17
N GLU A 67 31.82 -27.46 -33.00
CA GLU A 67 31.93 -27.44 -34.47
C GLU A 67 32.27 -26.06 -35.04
N GLY A 68 32.27 -25.01 -34.19
CA GLY A 68 32.56 -23.63 -34.56
C GLY A 68 31.38 -22.90 -35.21
N ASN A 69 30.14 -23.39 -35.01
CA ASN A 69 28.92 -22.74 -35.47
C ASN A 69 28.33 -21.82 -34.38
N ASP A 70 27.73 -20.72 -34.82
CA ASP A 70 26.95 -19.85 -33.92
C ASP A 70 25.63 -20.56 -33.55
N SER A 71 25.33 -20.64 -32.26
CA SER A 71 24.09 -21.28 -31.78
C SER A 71 22.92 -20.30 -31.79
N PHE A 72 21.77 -20.72 -32.33
CA PHE A 72 20.52 -19.93 -32.38
C PHE A 72 19.93 -19.56 -31.00
N CYS A 73 20.34 -20.31 -29.97
CA CYS A 73 19.86 -20.20 -28.59
C CYS A 73 20.62 -19.14 -27.77
N LEU A 74 21.73 -18.63 -28.29
CA LEU A 74 22.52 -17.54 -27.73
C LEU A 74 22.26 -16.25 -28.53
N SER A 75 22.26 -15.11 -27.84
CA SER A 75 22.14 -13.78 -28.45
C SER A 75 23.27 -12.89 -27.93
N ASP A 76 23.51 -11.77 -28.61
CA ASP A 76 24.50 -10.81 -28.16
C ASP A 76 24.15 -10.18 -26.81
N ALA A 77 25.19 -9.95 -25.98
CA ALA A 77 25.03 -9.23 -24.73
C ALA A 77 24.62 -7.77 -25.00
N GLY A 78 23.62 -7.29 -24.25
CA GLY A 78 23.03 -5.95 -24.41
C GLY A 78 21.74 -5.92 -25.24
N GLU A 79 21.36 -7.02 -25.90
CA GLU A 79 20.09 -7.12 -26.62
C GLU A 79 18.94 -7.56 -25.71
N TRP A 80 18.03 -6.62 -25.47
CA TRP A 80 16.85 -6.84 -24.63
C TRP A 80 15.71 -7.41 -25.44
N ASN A 81 15.24 -8.61 -25.07
CA ASN A 81 14.07 -9.24 -25.67
C ASN A 81 12.82 -9.06 -24.79
N GLY A 82 11.63 -9.29 -25.35
CA GLY A 82 10.36 -9.20 -24.61
C GLY A 82 10.30 -10.16 -23.42
N ALA A 83 10.89 -11.35 -23.54
CA ALA A 83 10.98 -12.32 -22.45
C ALA A 83 11.81 -11.78 -21.26
N ASP A 84 12.92 -11.09 -21.55
CA ASP A 84 13.79 -10.50 -20.52
C ASP A 84 13.07 -9.39 -19.74
N LEU A 85 12.31 -8.55 -20.46
CA LEU A 85 11.50 -7.49 -19.86
C LEU A 85 10.36 -8.04 -19.01
N LEU A 86 9.69 -9.11 -19.47
CA LEU A 86 8.65 -9.79 -18.70
C LEU A 86 9.22 -10.40 -17.41
N LEU A 87 10.39 -11.05 -17.49
CA LEU A 87 11.02 -11.69 -16.34
C LEU A 87 11.50 -10.66 -15.29
N ILE A 88 12.03 -9.51 -15.73
CA ILE A 88 12.32 -8.38 -14.83
C ILE A 88 11.04 -7.80 -14.23
N ALA A 89 9.99 -7.60 -15.03
CA ALA A 89 8.72 -7.08 -14.54
C ALA A 89 8.12 -8.00 -13.46
N GLU A 90 8.20 -9.32 -13.66
CA GLU A 90 7.77 -10.31 -12.68
C GLU A 90 8.62 -10.26 -11.39
N GLY A 91 9.95 -10.21 -11.53
CA GLY A 91 10.87 -10.09 -10.39
C GLY A 91 10.62 -8.82 -9.57
N VAL A 92 10.44 -7.68 -10.25
CA VAL A 92 10.07 -6.39 -9.63
C VAL A 92 8.70 -6.50 -8.94
N PHE A 93 7.72 -7.13 -9.59
CA PHE A 93 6.39 -7.34 -9.00
C PHE A 93 6.47 -8.16 -7.70
N MET A 94 7.27 -9.23 -7.66
CA MET A 94 7.47 -10.02 -6.44
C MET A 94 8.12 -9.21 -5.31
N VAL A 95 9.11 -8.36 -5.63
CA VAL A 95 9.72 -7.43 -4.65
C VAL A 95 8.67 -6.44 -4.14
N PHE A 96 7.84 -5.89 -5.03
CA PHE A 96 6.75 -4.98 -4.66
C PHE A 96 5.75 -5.66 -3.74
N VAL A 97 5.28 -6.86 -4.05
CA VAL A 97 4.32 -7.60 -3.21
C VAL A 97 4.92 -7.96 -1.85
N GLY A 98 6.21 -8.30 -1.80
CA GLY A 98 6.91 -8.66 -0.56
C GLY A 98 7.07 -7.48 0.42
N LYS A 99 7.36 -6.28 -0.10
CA LYS A 99 7.69 -5.09 0.71
C LYS A 99 6.57 -4.07 0.83
N PHE A 100 5.79 -3.87 -0.23
CA PHE A 100 4.71 -2.89 -0.24
C PHE A 100 3.39 -3.57 0.10
N LYS A 101 2.95 -3.39 1.35
CA LYS A 101 1.54 -3.60 1.67
C LYS A 101 0.74 -2.53 0.93
N PHE A 102 -0.12 -2.95 0.00
CA PHE A 102 -1.16 -2.05 -0.50
C PHE A 102 -1.88 -1.44 0.70
N PRO A 103 -1.92 -0.10 0.84
CA PRO A 103 -2.51 0.53 2.01
C PRO A 103 -4.00 0.21 2.01
N GLN A 104 -4.43 -0.68 2.92
CA GLN A 104 -5.83 -1.09 3.02
C GLN A 104 -6.68 -0.02 3.75
N GLN A 105 -6.06 0.73 4.66
CA GLN A 105 -6.72 1.76 5.47
C GLN A 105 -5.86 3.04 5.57
N GLY A 106 -6.50 4.16 5.91
CA GLY A 106 -5.83 5.46 6.10
C GLY A 106 -5.83 6.39 4.88
N LYS A 107 -5.09 7.51 4.99
CA LYS A 107 -5.07 8.58 3.98
C LYS A 107 -4.50 8.11 2.64
N TRP A 108 -3.47 7.25 2.67
CA TRP A 108 -2.84 6.68 1.47
C TRP A 108 -3.76 5.73 0.71
N ALA A 109 -4.53 4.89 1.41
CA ALA A 109 -5.56 4.03 0.79
C ALA A 109 -6.62 4.87 0.04
N LYS A 110 -7.07 5.97 0.65
CA LYS A 110 -8.03 6.90 0.05
C LYS A 110 -7.44 7.67 -1.16
N ARG A 111 -6.15 7.98 -1.14
CA ARG A 111 -5.46 8.63 -2.26
C ARG A 111 -5.26 7.67 -3.42
N LEU A 112 -4.75 6.47 -3.16
CA LEU A 112 -4.54 5.45 -4.18
C LEU A 112 -5.85 5.07 -4.88
N ARG A 113 -6.96 4.94 -4.13
CA ARG A 113 -8.29 4.73 -4.73
C ARG A 113 -8.77 5.89 -5.58
N ARG A 114 -8.50 7.14 -5.18
CA ARG A 114 -8.82 8.31 -6.02
C ARG A 114 -8.01 8.30 -7.31
N LEU A 115 -6.73 7.99 -7.24
CA LEU A 115 -5.88 7.84 -8.43
C LEU A 115 -6.36 6.70 -9.33
N ALA A 116 -6.72 5.55 -8.75
CA ALA A 116 -7.28 4.42 -9.50
C ALA A 116 -8.62 4.78 -10.15
N PHE A 117 -9.50 5.51 -9.45
CA PHE A 117 -10.76 5.97 -10.03
C PHE A 117 -10.54 6.95 -11.17
N ILE A 118 -9.67 7.95 -11.00
CA ILE A 118 -9.31 8.90 -12.06
C ILE A 118 -8.69 8.18 -13.25
N GLY A 119 -7.76 7.25 -13.00
CA GLY A 119 -7.14 6.41 -14.03
C GLY A 119 -8.16 5.53 -14.76
N GLY A 120 -9.11 4.97 -14.03
CA GLY A 120 -10.22 4.20 -14.59
C GLY A 120 -11.12 5.05 -15.48
N CYS A 121 -11.48 6.26 -15.03
CA CYS A 121 -12.20 7.25 -15.84
C CYS A 121 -11.45 7.62 -17.12
N SER A 122 -10.15 7.90 -17.04
CA SER A 122 -9.38 8.20 -18.24
C SER A 122 -9.34 7.02 -19.22
N LEU A 123 -9.11 5.80 -18.74
CA LEU A 123 -9.06 4.61 -19.61
C LEU A 123 -10.42 4.32 -20.27
N PHE A 124 -11.50 4.45 -19.51
CA PHE A 124 -12.85 4.25 -20.04
C PHE A 124 -13.24 5.32 -21.06
N CYS A 125 -12.90 6.59 -20.80
CA CYS A 125 -13.10 7.68 -21.77
C CYS A 125 -12.24 7.48 -23.02
N LEU A 126 -10.99 7.05 -22.88
CA LEU A 126 -10.13 6.73 -24.02
C LEU A 126 -10.72 5.60 -24.86
N ALA A 127 -11.22 4.52 -24.24
CA ALA A 127 -11.87 3.43 -24.98
C ALA A 127 -13.13 3.90 -25.75
N ILE A 128 -13.89 4.85 -25.21
CA ILE A 128 -15.04 5.47 -25.90
C ILE A 128 -14.58 6.37 -27.06
N LEU A 129 -13.59 7.25 -26.81
CA LEU A 129 -13.05 8.15 -27.83
C LEU A 129 -12.39 7.39 -28.98
N ASP A 130 -11.80 6.24 -28.68
CA ASP A 130 -11.26 5.29 -29.65
C ASP A 130 -12.36 4.72 -30.54
N ARG A 131 -13.55 4.42 -29.98
CA ARG A 131 -14.71 3.98 -30.78
C ARG A 131 -15.26 5.06 -31.70
N LEU A 132 -15.12 6.32 -31.29
CA LEU A 132 -15.57 7.48 -32.05
C LEU A 132 -14.53 7.93 -33.10
N GLU A 133 -13.39 7.22 -33.22
CA GLU A 133 -12.29 7.54 -34.15
C GLU A 133 -11.73 8.97 -33.97
N ILE A 134 -11.89 9.54 -32.78
CA ILE A 134 -11.42 10.90 -32.45
C ILE A 134 -9.92 10.88 -32.06
N LEU A 135 -9.40 9.71 -31.68
CA LEU A 135 -8.01 9.56 -31.22
C LEU A 135 -7.03 9.40 -32.39
N PRO A 136 -5.82 9.99 -32.29
CA PRO A 136 -4.75 9.72 -33.23
C PRO A 136 -4.31 8.25 -33.12
N ARG A 137 -3.93 7.64 -34.25
CA ARG A 137 -3.54 6.22 -34.31
C ARG A 137 -2.51 5.78 -33.28
N SER A 138 -1.62 6.66 -32.85
CA SER A 138 -0.60 6.37 -31.83
C SER A 138 -1.14 6.10 -30.43
N VAL A 139 -2.38 6.52 -30.13
CA VAL A 139 -3.03 6.36 -28.81
C VAL A 139 -4.29 5.48 -28.90
N GLY A 140 -4.76 5.21 -30.12
CA GLY A 140 -5.90 4.34 -30.37
C GLY A 140 -5.58 2.84 -30.24
N SER A 141 -6.60 2.01 -30.28
CA SER A 141 -6.45 0.55 -30.20
C SER A 141 -5.63 -0.05 -31.33
N GLU A 142 -5.61 0.57 -32.51
CA GLU A 142 -4.78 0.15 -33.65
C GLU A 142 -3.29 0.25 -33.31
N GLY A 143 -2.82 1.42 -32.87
CA GLY A 143 -1.41 1.61 -32.54
C GLY A 143 -0.98 0.77 -31.33
N ILE A 144 -1.86 0.56 -30.36
CA ILE A 144 -1.53 -0.31 -29.20
C ILE A 144 -1.46 -1.78 -29.63
N ALA A 145 -2.32 -2.24 -30.55
CA ALA A 145 -2.26 -3.59 -31.07
C ALA A 145 -0.94 -3.85 -31.83
N ASP A 146 -0.45 -2.87 -32.60
CA ASP A 146 0.81 -2.96 -33.33
C ASP A 146 2.05 -3.05 -32.41
N LEU A 147 1.97 -2.56 -31.17
CA LEU A 147 3.06 -2.66 -30.19
C LEU A 147 3.11 -4.01 -29.47
N ILE A 148 2.04 -4.80 -29.51
CA ILE A 148 2.01 -6.10 -28.84
C ILE A 148 2.59 -7.14 -29.81
N PRO A 149 3.62 -7.92 -29.43
CA PRO A 149 4.26 -8.90 -30.31
C PRO A 149 3.41 -10.16 -30.57
N LEU A 150 2.09 -10.06 -30.38
CA LEU A 150 1.09 -11.09 -30.62
C LEU A 150 0.06 -10.50 -31.60
N GLU A 151 -0.50 -11.31 -32.49
CA GLU A 151 -1.59 -10.86 -33.37
C GLU A 151 -2.86 -10.63 -32.54
N VAL A 152 -3.00 -9.44 -31.95
CA VAL A 152 -4.16 -9.07 -31.14
C VAL A 152 -5.06 -8.15 -31.95
N SER A 153 -6.36 -8.46 -31.99
CA SER A 153 -7.29 -7.57 -32.67
C SER A 153 -7.42 -6.22 -31.91
N PRO A 154 -7.49 -5.07 -32.61
CA PRO A 154 -7.68 -3.77 -31.97
C PRO A 154 -8.95 -3.72 -31.09
N LEU A 155 -10.00 -4.43 -31.50
CA LEU A 155 -11.24 -4.57 -30.75
C LEU A 155 -11.01 -5.22 -29.37
N PHE A 156 -10.12 -6.20 -29.27
CA PHE A 156 -9.77 -6.83 -28.01
C PHE A 156 -9.04 -5.86 -27.07
N VAL A 157 -8.10 -5.07 -27.61
CA VAL A 157 -7.39 -4.03 -26.86
C VAL A 157 -8.38 -2.99 -26.31
N GLN A 158 -9.34 -2.58 -27.12
CA GLN A 158 -10.38 -1.63 -26.74
C GLN A 158 -11.27 -2.18 -25.60
N ILE A 159 -11.74 -3.42 -25.74
CA ILE A 159 -12.55 -4.09 -24.69
C ILE A 159 -11.72 -4.25 -23.41
N ALA A 160 -10.45 -4.64 -23.51
CA ALA A 160 -9.57 -4.79 -22.36
C ALA A 160 -9.39 -3.45 -21.62
N MET A 161 -9.13 -2.36 -22.34
CA MET A 161 -9.05 -1.02 -21.74
C MET A 161 -10.35 -0.62 -21.05
N ALA A 162 -11.51 -0.89 -21.67
CA ALA A 162 -12.82 -0.60 -21.08
C ALA A 162 -13.09 -1.43 -19.81
N ILE A 163 -12.76 -2.73 -19.82
CA ILE A 163 -12.93 -3.63 -18.67
C ILE A 163 -12.00 -3.21 -17.53
N ILE A 164 -10.73 -2.94 -17.81
CA ILE A 164 -9.75 -2.49 -16.81
C ILE A 164 -10.20 -1.15 -16.23
N GLY A 165 -10.63 -0.21 -17.08
CA GLY A 165 -11.15 1.09 -16.66
C GLY A 165 -12.37 0.96 -15.74
N ALA A 166 -13.34 0.13 -16.13
CA ALA A 166 -14.54 -0.14 -15.34
C ALA A 166 -14.22 -0.86 -14.01
N PHE A 167 -13.25 -1.77 -14.02
CA PHE A 167 -12.81 -2.46 -12.80
C PHE A 167 -12.11 -1.49 -11.83
N MET A 168 -11.30 -0.57 -12.33
CA MET A 168 -10.64 0.47 -11.52
C MET A 168 -11.63 1.49 -10.96
N MET A 169 -12.71 1.78 -11.68
CA MET A 169 -13.82 2.60 -11.17
C MET A 169 -14.64 1.89 -10.09
N ARG A 170 -14.63 0.55 -10.06
CA ARG A 170 -15.41 -0.24 -9.10
C ARG A 170 -14.91 0.08 -7.69
N GLY A 171 -15.71 0.85 -6.96
CA GLY A 171 -15.44 1.29 -5.60
C GLY A 171 -15.24 0.12 -4.63
N PRO A 172 -14.82 0.41 -3.38
CA PRO A 172 -14.48 -0.61 -2.41
C PRO A 172 -15.61 -1.63 -2.25
N LYS A 173 -15.32 -2.90 -2.56
CA LYS A 173 -16.23 -4.06 -2.51
C LYS A 173 -16.77 -4.37 -1.10
N TYR A 174 -16.53 -3.51 -0.10
CA TYR A 174 -16.73 -3.82 1.31
C TYR A 174 -17.52 -2.72 2.01
N TRP A 175 -18.84 -2.93 2.10
CA TRP A 175 -19.76 -2.24 3.02
C TRP A 175 -19.24 -2.27 4.48
N GLU A 176 -18.44 -3.29 4.81
CA GLU A 176 -17.76 -3.44 6.10
C GLU A 176 -16.70 -2.37 6.38
N ALA A 177 -16.00 -1.85 5.36
CA ALA A 177 -14.97 -0.83 5.58
C ALA A 177 -15.59 0.52 5.98
N GLU A 178 -16.79 0.82 5.50
CA GLU A 178 -17.52 2.03 5.89
C GLU A 178 -18.16 1.86 7.28
N ALA A 179 -18.76 0.71 7.56
CA ALA A 179 -19.27 0.39 8.89
C ALA A 179 -18.14 0.43 9.95
N VAL A 180 -16.97 -0.10 9.64
CA VAL A 180 -15.79 -0.07 10.52
C VAL A 180 -15.21 1.34 10.66
N ASP A 181 -15.17 2.15 9.59
CA ASP A 181 -14.73 3.56 9.69
C ASP A 181 -15.71 4.40 10.55
N LEU A 182 -17.01 4.14 10.43
CA LEU A 182 -18.06 4.79 11.24
C LEU A 182 -17.97 4.38 12.72
N THR A 183 -17.78 3.09 13.03
CA THR A 183 -17.63 2.62 14.40
C THR A 183 -16.33 3.14 15.03
N ASN A 184 -15.23 3.15 14.30
CA ASN A 184 -13.96 3.72 14.76
C ASN A 184 -14.05 5.22 15.04
N LYS A 185 -14.66 6.02 14.16
CA LYS A 185 -14.90 7.46 14.43
C LYS A 185 -15.78 7.68 15.65
N ARG A 186 -16.79 6.83 15.86
CA ARG A 186 -17.64 6.89 17.06
C ARG A 186 -16.87 6.53 18.33
N LEU A 187 -15.96 5.56 18.26
CA LEU A 187 -15.09 5.19 19.38
C LEU A 187 -14.03 6.26 19.66
N GLU A 188 -13.41 6.84 18.64
CA GLU A 188 -12.44 7.93 18.76
C GLU A 188 -13.06 9.18 19.37
N SER A 189 -14.26 9.58 18.92
CA SER A 189 -14.96 10.72 19.52
C SER A 189 -15.30 10.47 20.99
N ARG A 190 -15.71 9.25 21.35
CA ARG A 190 -15.91 8.86 22.76
C ARG A 190 -14.62 8.84 23.58
N ARG A 191 -13.50 8.39 23.01
CA ARG A 191 -12.18 8.40 23.65
C ARG A 191 -11.69 9.83 23.89
N ALA A 192 -11.81 10.71 22.89
CA ALA A 192 -11.43 12.12 23.02
C ALA A 192 -12.24 12.84 24.11
N VAL A 193 -13.54 12.52 24.23
CA VAL A 193 -14.37 13.02 25.34
C VAL A 193 -13.86 12.45 26.67
N ALA A 194 -13.68 11.13 26.77
CA ALA A 194 -13.18 10.49 27.99
C ALA A 194 -11.80 11.01 28.42
N ASP A 195 -10.91 11.34 27.49
CA ASP A 195 -9.60 11.90 27.78
C ASP A 195 -9.70 13.34 28.30
N LYS A 196 -10.66 14.15 27.79
CA LYS A 196 -10.99 15.46 28.38
C LYS A 196 -11.56 15.32 29.80
N PHE A 197 -12.35 14.28 30.08
CA PHE A 197 -12.82 14.00 31.44
C PHE A 197 -11.67 13.56 32.36
N ARG A 198 -10.79 12.67 31.88
CA ARG A 198 -9.63 12.20 32.65
C ARG A 198 -8.60 13.27 32.90
N SER A 199 -8.36 14.17 31.95
CA SER A 199 -7.41 15.28 32.15
C SER A 199 -7.93 16.33 33.12
N LYS A 200 -9.26 16.48 33.24
CA LYS A 200 -9.87 17.48 34.13
C LYS A 200 -10.22 16.95 35.52
N TYR A 201 -10.89 15.80 35.63
CA TYR A 201 -11.31 15.22 36.91
C TYR A 201 -10.49 14.00 37.33
N GLY A 202 -9.83 13.34 36.38
CA GLY A 202 -8.90 12.28 36.72
C GLY A 202 -7.64 12.89 37.32
N THR A 203 -7.02 12.17 38.26
CA THR A 203 -5.64 12.46 38.63
C THR A 203 -4.80 12.33 37.37
N ILE A 204 -4.37 13.45 36.79
CA ILE A 204 -3.10 13.45 36.05
C ILE A 204 -2.12 13.02 37.13
N ALA A 205 -1.75 11.75 37.15
CA ALA A 205 -0.62 11.29 37.92
C ALA A 205 0.61 11.95 37.28
N LYS A 206 0.82 13.24 37.57
CA LYS A 206 2.12 13.84 37.42
C LYS A 206 3.02 12.98 38.29
N PRO A 207 4.08 12.38 37.74
CA PRO A 207 4.96 11.57 38.54
C PRO A 207 5.46 12.45 39.71
N LEU A 208 5.51 11.86 40.90
CA LEU A 208 5.95 12.52 42.15
C LEU A 208 7.24 13.38 42.06
N PRO A 209 8.18 13.22 41.11
CA PRO A 209 9.36 14.07 41.02
C PRO A 209 9.13 15.50 40.51
N GLU A 210 7.99 15.80 39.85
CA GLU A 210 7.80 17.09 39.16
C GLU A 210 7.18 18.21 40.01
N LEU A 211 6.83 17.94 41.28
CA LEU A 211 6.19 18.92 42.17
C LEU A 211 7.13 19.34 43.31
N HIS A 212 7.63 20.59 43.27
CA HIS A 212 8.47 21.16 44.33
C HIS A 212 7.65 21.73 45.51
N GLY A 213 8.06 21.40 46.74
CA GLY A 213 7.71 22.15 47.95
C GLY A 213 6.29 21.96 48.50
N LYS A 214 5.70 23.03 49.07
CA LYS A 214 4.42 23.01 49.83
C LYS A 214 3.24 22.38 49.07
N GLN A 215 3.27 22.35 47.73
CA GLN A 215 2.26 21.68 46.90
C GLN A 215 2.27 20.15 47.04
N GLN A 216 3.40 19.54 47.38
CA GLN A 216 3.53 18.08 47.53
C GLN A 216 2.77 17.55 48.76
N ARG A 217 2.62 18.37 49.82
CA ARG A 217 1.86 18.01 51.03
C ARG A 217 0.36 18.27 50.89
N VAL A 218 -0.04 19.29 50.12
CA VAL A 218 -1.45 19.59 49.81
C VAL A 218 -2.02 18.58 48.79
N ALA A 219 -1.21 18.13 47.82
CA ALA A 219 -1.57 17.11 46.85
C ALA A 219 -1.63 15.67 47.41
N ARG A 220 -1.21 15.43 48.66
CA ARG A 220 -1.29 14.10 49.30
C ARG A 220 -2.72 13.67 49.63
N SER A 221 -3.68 14.59 49.73
CA SER A 221 -5.07 14.23 49.95
C SER A 221 -5.81 14.13 48.60
N PRO A 222 -6.21 12.93 48.15
CA PRO A 222 -7.04 12.79 46.95
C PRO A 222 -8.43 13.44 47.11
N LEU A 223 -8.79 13.81 48.35
CA LEU A 223 -10.04 14.49 48.71
C LEU A 223 -10.03 15.97 48.30
N MET A 224 -9.01 16.75 48.65
CA MET A 224 -9.00 18.20 48.32
C MET A 224 -8.92 18.49 46.82
N HIS A 225 -8.28 17.63 46.04
CA HIS A 225 -8.19 17.82 44.59
C HIS A 225 -9.51 17.50 43.86
N ARG A 226 -10.30 16.57 44.43
CA ARG A 226 -11.67 16.29 43.98
C ARG A 226 -12.62 17.42 44.35
N ASP A 227 -12.44 17.98 45.54
CA ASP A 227 -13.35 18.99 46.09
C ASP A 227 -13.13 20.38 45.48
N SER A 228 -11.93 20.69 44.97
CA SER A 228 -11.64 22.00 44.33
C SER A 228 -12.41 22.26 43.03
N GLN A 229 -13.01 21.22 42.44
CA GLN A 229 -13.80 21.32 41.20
C GLN A 229 -15.31 21.17 41.45
N LEU A 230 -15.72 21.04 42.71
CA LEU A 230 -17.12 21.02 43.13
C LEU A 230 -17.57 22.47 43.37
N SER A 231 -18.58 22.89 42.62
CA SER A 231 -19.20 24.20 42.83
C SER A 231 -20.43 24.03 43.72
N MET A 232 -20.45 24.70 44.87
CA MET A 232 -21.64 24.74 45.71
C MET A 232 -22.64 25.75 45.15
N GLN A 233 -23.78 25.27 44.68
CA GLN A 233 -24.93 26.13 44.35
C GLN A 233 -25.96 26.04 45.48
N ARG A 234 -26.35 27.21 45.99
CA ARG A 234 -27.39 27.32 47.01
C ARG A 234 -28.76 27.24 46.32
N SER A 235 -29.50 26.16 46.54
CA SER A 235 -30.91 26.06 46.15
C SER A 235 -31.79 26.62 47.27
N LYS A 236 -33.03 27.03 46.95
CA LYS A 236 -34.00 27.58 47.91
C LYS A 236 -34.29 26.64 49.10
N SER A 237 -34.03 25.34 48.97
CA SER A 237 -34.33 24.34 50.01
C SER A 237 -33.13 23.54 50.54
N SER A 238 -31.97 23.56 49.86
CA SER A 238 -30.77 22.80 50.30
C SER A 238 -29.51 23.22 49.54
N VAL A 239 -28.34 23.06 50.17
CA VAL A 239 -27.04 23.15 49.48
C VAL A 239 -26.84 21.86 48.71
N LYS A 240 -26.83 21.93 47.38
CA LYS A 240 -26.53 20.78 46.52
C LYS A 240 -25.13 20.93 45.98
N VAL A 241 -24.29 19.92 46.24
CA VAL A 241 -22.94 19.84 45.68
C VAL A 241 -23.07 19.31 44.25
N ARG A 242 -22.73 20.14 43.27
CA ARG A 242 -22.70 19.77 41.84
C ARG A 242 -21.28 19.85 41.31
N ALA A 243 -20.97 19.02 40.33
CA ALA A 243 -19.69 19.11 39.65
C ALA A 243 -19.76 20.25 38.63
N THR A 244 -18.66 20.98 38.46
CA THR A 244 -18.51 21.90 37.33
C THR A 244 -18.62 21.12 36.02
N CYS A 245 -19.23 21.68 34.98
CA CYS A 245 -19.36 21.00 33.69
C CYS A 245 -18.03 21.03 32.92
N PRO A 246 -17.53 19.91 32.39
CA PRO A 246 -16.20 19.84 31.75
C PRO A 246 -16.11 20.53 30.40
N TYR A 247 -17.25 20.62 29.73
CA TYR A 247 -17.36 21.15 28.38
C TYR A 247 -17.26 22.67 28.35
N CYS A 248 -17.74 23.34 29.40
CA CYS A 248 -17.80 24.79 29.48
C CYS A 248 -17.09 25.38 30.70
N GLU A 249 -16.44 24.57 31.53
CA GLU A 249 -15.65 25.05 32.68
C GLU A 249 -16.45 25.98 33.61
N GLY A 250 -17.74 25.71 33.81
CA GLY A 250 -18.62 26.58 34.59
C GLY A 250 -19.26 27.75 33.83
N ALA A 251 -18.84 28.06 32.61
CA ALA A 251 -19.41 29.16 31.81
C ALA A 251 -20.84 28.89 31.30
N GLY A 252 -21.28 27.63 31.29
CA GLY A 252 -22.58 27.20 30.75
C GLY A 252 -22.51 26.82 29.27
N CYS A 253 -23.03 25.64 28.93
CA CYS A 253 -23.21 25.20 27.55
C CYS A 253 -24.46 24.34 27.40
N LYS A 254 -24.82 24.02 26.16
CA LYS A 254 -25.97 23.15 25.84
C LYS A 254 -25.91 21.80 26.55
N SER A 255 -24.72 21.25 26.79
CA SER A 255 -24.54 19.96 27.48
C SER A 255 -24.88 20.00 28.98
N CYS A 256 -24.93 21.18 29.61
CA CYS A 256 -25.31 21.37 31.01
C CYS A 256 -26.53 22.29 31.16
N ASN A 257 -27.37 22.41 30.13
CA ASN A 257 -28.51 23.33 30.09
C ASN A 257 -28.14 24.76 30.51
N PHE A 258 -26.98 25.24 30.08
CA PHE A 258 -26.44 26.57 30.38
C PHE A 258 -26.21 26.86 31.88
N SER A 259 -26.30 25.84 32.74
CA SER A 259 -26.13 26.01 34.19
C SER A 259 -24.66 26.01 34.65
N GLY A 260 -23.75 25.64 33.75
CA GLY A 260 -22.32 25.51 34.05
C GLY A 260 -21.97 24.30 34.94
N THR A 261 -22.96 23.53 35.40
CA THR A 261 -22.81 22.46 36.39
C THR A 261 -23.60 21.21 35.99
N ILE A 262 -23.16 20.03 36.47
CA ILE A 262 -23.80 18.72 36.25
C ILE A 262 -23.96 17.96 37.56
#